data_AF-A0A0C2BKQ3-F1
#
_entry.id   AF-A0A0C2BKQ3-F1
#
_cell.length_a   1.000
_cell.length_b   1.000
_cell.length_c   1.000
_cell.angle_alpha   90.00
_cell.angle_beta   90.00
_cell.angle_gamma   90.00
#
_symmetry.space_group_name_H-M   'P 1'
#
loop_
_entity.id
_entity.type
_entity.pdbx_description
1 polymer ?
#
loop_
_entity_poly.entity_id
_entity_poly.type
_entity_poly.pdbx_seq_one_letter_code
_entity_poly.pdbx_strand_id
1 'polypeptide(L)'
;GFWEDANIDEEYDRLVQHLRDSAREAEGSRATKRRLSYETLELIRQRGVARAAGNYQLTSELAKRCREAIKEDLKERRAAVLAEAAEAGKSIRNARHDFANRKTKMTALRRPD
;
A
#
# COMPACT_ATOMS: atom_id res chain seq x y z
N GLY A 1 -51.07 -60.27 12.57
CA GLY A 1 -50.59 -59.10 13.31
C GLY A 1 -50.98 -57.89 12.51
N PHE A 2 -51.72 -56.94 13.10
CA PHE A 2 -52.29 -55.78 12.40
C PHE A 2 -51.81 -54.45 13.00
N TRP A 3 -50.70 -54.50 13.76
CA TRP A 3 -50.23 -53.35 14.56
C TRP A 3 -48.77 -52.97 14.30
N GLU A 4 -48.09 -53.63 13.37
CA GLU A 4 -46.68 -53.33 13.05
C GLU A 4 -46.55 -52.28 11.93
N ASP A 5 -47.49 -52.22 10.97
CA ASP A 5 -47.39 -51.30 9.82
C ASP A 5 -47.67 -49.83 10.18
N ALA A 6 -48.59 -49.55 11.11
CA ALA A 6 -48.93 -48.18 11.49
C ALA A 6 -47.78 -47.45 12.24
N ASN A 7 -46.86 -48.19 12.85
CA ASN A 7 -45.70 -47.65 13.57
C ASN A 7 -44.52 -47.34 12.62
N ILE A 8 -44.47 -48.00 11.45
CA ILE A 8 -43.42 -47.80 10.46
C ILE A 8 -43.59 -46.45 9.75
N ASP A 9 -44.82 -46.07 9.41
CA ASP A 9 -45.10 -44.80 8.75
C ASP A 9 -44.76 -43.59 9.64
N GLU A 10 -45.05 -43.66 10.94
CA GLU A 10 -44.76 -42.57 11.89
C GLU A 10 -43.26 -42.41 12.17
N GLU A 11 -42.53 -43.51 12.34
CA GLU A 11 -41.06 -43.48 12.47
C GLU A 11 -40.39 -42.98 11.17
N TYR A 12 -40.95 -43.31 10.01
CA TYR A 12 -40.48 -42.81 8.72
C TYR A 12 -40.73 -41.31 8.57
N ASP A 13 -41.92 -40.82 8.89
CA ASP A 13 -42.25 -39.40 8.85
C ASP A 13 -41.37 -38.59 9.82
N ARG A 14 -41.11 -39.12 11.01
CA ARG A 14 -40.22 -38.50 12.00
C ARG A 14 -38.78 -38.42 11.49
N LEU A 15 -38.28 -39.47 10.84
CA LEU A 15 -36.97 -39.47 10.21
C LEU A 15 -36.89 -38.41 9.09
N VAL A 16 -37.91 -38.33 8.24
CA VAL A 16 -37.96 -37.33 7.16
C VAL A 16 -37.96 -35.91 7.70
N GLN A 17 -38.68 -35.62 8.79
CA GLN A 17 -38.67 -34.29 9.41
C GLN A 17 -37.30 -33.95 10.01
N HIS A 18 -36.67 -34.88 10.73
CA HIS A 18 -35.32 -34.66 11.28
C HIS A 18 -34.27 -34.39 10.19
N LEU A 19 -34.37 -35.07 9.05
CA LEU A 19 -33.48 -34.83 7.91
C LEU A 19 -33.70 -33.43 7.31
N ARG A 20 -34.95 -32.96 7.20
CA ARG A 20 -35.28 -31.61 6.72
C ARG A 20 -34.76 -30.53 7.66
N ASP A 21 -34.91 -30.74 8.96
CA ASP A 21 -34.42 -29.80 9.97
C ASP A 21 -32.90 -29.71 9.94
N SER A 22 -32.23 -30.87 9.90
CA SER A 22 -30.76 -30.95 9.78
C SER A 22 -30.25 -30.28 8.50
N ALA A 23 -30.93 -30.50 7.36
CA ALA A 23 -30.58 -29.86 6.10
C ALA A 23 -30.71 -28.33 6.16
N ARG A 24 -31.81 -27.83 6.74
CA ARG A 24 -32.06 -26.39 6.92
C ARG A 24 -31.02 -25.72 7.83
N GLU A 25 -30.62 -26.36 8.92
CA GLU A 25 -29.55 -25.87 9.79
C GLU A 25 -28.19 -25.83 9.06
N ALA A 26 -27.87 -26.89 8.31
CA ALA A 26 -26.64 -26.97 7.53
C ALA A 26 -26.57 -25.89 6.44
N GLU A 27 -27.69 -25.61 5.76
CA GLU A 27 -27.80 -24.53 4.78
C GLU A 27 -27.56 -23.15 5.42
N GLY A 28 -28.17 -22.89 6.59
CA GLY A 28 -27.95 -21.67 7.36
C GLY A 28 -26.48 -21.48 7.76
N SER A 29 -25.83 -22.55 8.23
CA SER A 29 -24.40 -22.56 8.54
C SER A 29 -23.53 -22.29 7.30
N ARG A 30 -23.90 -22.84 6.15
CA ARG A 30 -23.18 -22.63 4.89
C ARG A 30 -23.33 -21.19 4.39
N ALA A 31 -24.52 -20.61 4.52
CA ALA A 31 -24.79 -19.23 4.14
C ALA A 31 -24.00 -18.23 5.00
N THR A 32 -23.98 -18.43 6.33
CA THR A 32 -23.20 -17.57 7.25
C THR A 32 -21.70 -17.68 7.00
N LYS A 33 -21.15 -18.89 6.80
CA LYS A 33 -19.74 -19.10 6.45
C LYS A 33 -19.36 -18.39 5.14
N ARG A 34 -20.21 -18.45 4.11
CA ARG A 34 -19.98 -17.73 2.84
C ARG A 34 -19.94 -16.22 3.07
N ARG A 35 -20.91 -15.67 3.81
CA ARG A 35 -20.94 -14.24 4.13
C ARG A 35 -19.67 -13.80 4.88
N LEU A 36 -19.28 -14.53 5.92
CA LEU A 36 -18.07 -14.24 6.69
C LEU A 36 -16.80 -14.32 5.81
N SER A 37 -16.72 -15.28 4.89
CA SER A 37 -15.59 -15.39 3.97
C SER A 37 -15.48 -14.17 3.04
N TYR A 38 -16.62 -13.68 2.55
CA TYR A 38 -16.68 -12.49 1.69
C TYR A 38 -16.29 -11.22 2.45
N GLU A 39 -16.84 -11.02 3.65
CA GLU A 39 -16.50 -9.89 4.52
C GLU A 39 -14.99 -9.89 4.86
N THR A 40 -14.42 -11.06 5.13
CA THR A 40 -12.97 -11.20 5.41
C THR A 40 -12.11 -10.81 4.20
N LEU A 41 -12.50 -11.24 3.00
CA LEU A 41 -11.79 -10.87 1.76
C LEU A 41 -11.85 -9.36 1.52
N GLU A 42 -13.00 -8.74 1.75
CA GLU A 42 -13.19 -7.31 1.57
C GLU A 42 -12.37 -6.49 2.57
N LEU A 43 -12.27 -6.94 3.82
CA LEU A 43 -11.39 -6.32 4.82
C LEU A 43 -9.91 -6.43 4.44
N ILE A 44 -9.47 -7.56 3.88
CA ILE A 44 -8.09 -7.71 3.36
C ILE A 44 -7.84 -6.72 2.23
N ARG A 45 -8.80 -6.56 1.31
CA ARG A 45 -8.72 -5.61 0.19
C ARG A 45 -8.60 -4.17 0.69
N GLN A 46 -9.48 -3.76 1.60
CA GLN A 46 -9.50 -2.42 2.18
C GLN A 46 -8.20 -2.12 2.95
N ARG A 47 -7.70 -3.10 3.73
CA ARG A 47 -6.41 -3.00 4.41
C ARG A 47 -5.26 -2.79 3.41
N GLY A 48 -5.28 -3.48 2.27
CA GLY A 48 -4.31 -3.27 1.19
C GLY A 48 -4.33 -1.85 0.64
N VAL A 49 -5.52 -1.32 0.36
CA VAL A 49 -5.70 0.06 -0.13
C VAL A 49 -5.21 1.09 0.89
N ALA A 50 -5.60 0.94 2.16
CA ALA A 50 -5.20 1.85 3.23
C ALA A 50 -3.67 1.89 3.41
N ARG A 51 -3.01 0.72 3.34
CA ARG A 51 -1.55 0.62 3.39
C ARG A 51 -0.89 1.30 2.19
N ALA A 52 -1.39 1.06 0.98
CA ALA A 52 -0.85 1.66 -0.23
C ALA A 52 -0.98 3.20 -0.21
N ALA A 53 -2.13 3.72 0.22
CA ALA A 53 -2.36 5.15 0.38
C ALA A 53 -1.38 5.78 1.37
N GLY A 54 -1.17 5.17 2.54
CA GLY A 54 -0.21 5.63 3.54
C GLY A 54 1.24 5.61 3.02
N ASN A 55 1.65 4.54 2.33
CA ASN A 55 2.99 4.43 1.75
C ASN A 55 3.24 5.49 0.68
N TYR A 56 2.24 5.77 -0.17
CA TYR A 56 2.35 6.80 -1.20
C TYR A 56 2.52 8.20 -0.58
N GLN A 57 1.74 8.53 0.46
CA GLN A 57 1.86 9.79 1.18
C GLN A 57 3.25 9.96 1.80
N LEU A 58 3.76 8.94 2.51
CA LEU A 58 5.09 8.97 3.12
C LEU A 58 6.21 9.13 2.07
N THR A 59 6.09 8.42 0.95
CA THR A 59 7.07 8.51 -0.14
C THR A 59 7.08 9.91 -0.77
N SER A 60 5.90 10.49 -0.99
CA SER A 60 5.77 11.86 -1.52
C SER A 60 6.36 12.90 -0.58
N GLU A 61 6.10 12.77 0.73
CA GLU A 61 6.64 13.65 1.76
C GLU A 61 8.17 13.55 1.84
N LEU A 62 8.71 12.32 1.80
CA LEU A 62 10.16 12.12 1.76
C LEU A 62 10.77 12.74 0.50
N ALA A 63 10.18 12.52 -0.67
CA ALA A 63 10.66 13.11 -1.92
C ALA A 63 10.63 14.65 -1.88
N LYS A 64 9.61 15.25 -1.24
CA LYS A 64 9.53 16.69 -1.02
C LYS A 64 10.67 17.18 -0.13
N ARG A 65 10.89 16.54 1.04
CA ARG A 65 11.99 16.88 1.95
C ARG A 65 13.36 16.73 1.29
N CYS A 66 13.58 15.68 0.50
CA CYS A 66 14.81 15.51 -0.26
C CYS A 66 15.03 16.66 -1.27
N ARG A 67 13.98 17.07 -2.00
CA ARG A 67 14.08 18.21 -2.93
C ARG A 67 14.42 19.52 -2.21
N GLU A 68 13.81 19.76 -1.04
CA GLU A 68 14.08 20.94 -0.22
C GLU A 68 15.52 20.93 0.33
N ALA A 69 15.96 19.80 0.91
CA ALA A 69 17.32 19.66 1.42
C ALA A 69 18.38 19.86 0.34
N ILE A 70 18.20 19.28 -0.86
CA ILE A 70 19.11 19.47 -1.99
C ILE A 70 19.13 20.94 -2.43
N LYS A 71 17.98 21.62 -2.41
CA LYS A 71 17.90 23.03 -2.78
C LYS A 71 18.68 23.92 -1.81
N GLU A 72 18.58 23.67 -0.52
CA GLU A 72 19.32 24.43 0.50
C GLU A 72 20.82 24.12 0.45
N ASP A 73 21.24 22.85 0.38
CA ASP A 73 22.65 22.47 0.21
C ASP A 73 23.28 23.13 -1.04
N LEU A 74 22.55 23.21 -2.15
CA LEU A 74 23.04 23.90 -3.35
C LEU A 74 23.20 25.41 -3.16
N LYS A 75 22.36 26.06 -2.35
CA LYS A 75 22.52 27.48 -2.02
C LYS A 75 23.71 27.70 -1.10
N GLU A 76 23.85 26.87 -0.07
CA GLU A 76 24.97 26.91 0.88
C GLU A 76 26.30 26.69 0.16
N ARG A 77 26.40 25.65 -0.68
CA ARG A 77 27.60 25.40 -1.50
C ARG A 77 27.90 26.55 -2.44
N ARG A 78 26.87 27.17 -3.05
CA ARG A 78 27.08 28.35 -3.90
C ARG A 78 27.63 29.53 -3.10
N ALA A 79 27.14 29.75 -1.88
CA ALA A 79 27.65 30.80 -1.00
C ALA A 79 29.11 30.51 -0.59
N ALA A 80 29.41 29.27 -0.18
CA ALA A 80 30.75 28.83 0.18
C ALA A 80 31.75 29.02 -0.96
N VAL A 81 31.43 28.57 -2.19
CA VAL A 81 32.29 28.75 -3.37
C VAL A 81 32.58 30.22 -3.66
N LEU A 82 31.62 31.12 -3.41
CA LEU A 82 31.83 32.56 -3.60
C LEU A 82 32.67 33.17 -2.49
N ALA A 83 32.50 32.73 -1.25
CA ALA A 83 33.33 33.14 -0.13
C ALA A 83 34.79 32.70 -0.34
N GLU A 84 35.02 31.44 -0.69
CA GLU A 84 36.35 30.91 -1.01
C GLU A 84 37.03 31.69 -2.15
N ALA A 85 36.27 32.04 -3.19
CA ALA A 85 36.80 32.84 -4.29
C ALA A 85 37.19 34.25 -3.85
N ALA A 86 36.38 34.88 -2.99
CA ALA A 86 36.68 36.20 -2.44
C ALA A 86 37.93 36.17 -1.55
N GLU A 87 38.05 35.20 -0.66
CA GLU A 87 39.22 35.01 0.20
C GLU A 87 40.49 34.75 -0.62
N ALA A 88 40.39 33.95 -1.68
CA ALA A 88 41.52 33.63 -2.55
C ALA A 88 41.85 34.73 -3.58
N GLY A 89 41.15 35.88 -3.57
CA GLY A 89 41.33 36.95 -4.55
C GLY A 89 40.99 36.54 -6.00
N LYS A 90 40.18 35.49 -6.17
CA LYS A 90 39.79 34.96 -7.49
C LYS A 90 38.59 35.71 -8.04
N SER A 91 38.43 35.71 -9.37
CA SER A 91 37.25 36.28 -10.03
C SER A 91 35.96 35.58 -9.59
N ILE A 92 35.09 36.32 -8.90
CA ILE A 92 33.75 35.87 -8.48
C ILE A 92 32.92 35.43 -9.70
N ARG A 93 33.08 36.10 -10.86
CA ARG A 93 32.39 35.75 -12.10
C ARG A 93 32.78 34.36 -12.57
N ASN A 94 34.08 34.05 -12.56
CA ASN A 94 34.58 32.74 -12.98
C ASN A 94 34.17 31.65 -11.99
N ALA A 95 34.22 31.90 -10.68
CA ALA A 95 33.75 30.96 -9.67
C ALA A 95 32.26 30.59 -9.85
N ARG A 96 31.40 31.56 -10.18
CA ARG A 96 29.98 31.30 -10.53
C ARG A 96 29.85 30.45 -11.79
N HIS A 97 30.63 30.77 -12.82
CA HIS A 97 30.63 30.04 -14.08
C HIS A 97 31.08 28.59 -13.90
N ASP A 98 32.17 28.37 -13.17
CA ASP A 98 32.73 27.03 -12.94
C ASP A 98 31.80 26.15 -12.10
N PHE A 99 31.15 26.73 -11.09
CA PHE A 99 30.11 26.03 -10.32
C PHE A 99 28.94 25.60 -11.21
N ALA A 100 28.45 26.49 -12.08
CA ALA A 100 27.38 26.17 -13.03
C ALA A 100 27.80 25.10 -14.06
N ASN A 101 29.03 25.19 -14.56
CA ASN A 101 29.59 24.21 -15.50
C ASN A 101 29.72 22.83 -14.84
N ARG A 102 30.26 22.75 -13.62
CA ARG A 102 30.36 21.50 -12.84
C ARG A 102 29.00 20.86 -12.60
N LYS A 103 27.98 21.67 -12.27
CA LYS A 103 26.61 21.19 -12.09
C LYS A 103 26.05 20.57 -13.37
N THR A 104 26.27 21.23 -14.51
CA THR A 104 25.82 20.77 -15.83
C THR A 104 26.49 19.46 -16.24
N LYS A 105 27.79 19.32 -16.00
CA LYS A 105 28.54 18.07 -16.26
C LYS A 105 28.07 16.91 -15.39
N MET A 106 27.79 17.14 -14.10
CA MET A 106 27.22 16.10 -13.23
C MET A 106 25.83 15.62 -13.67
N THR A 107 24.99 16.51 -14.21
CA THR A 107 23.67 16.10 -14.72
C THR A 107 23.74 15.31 -16.02
N ALA A 108 24.73 15.59 -16.89
CA ALA A 108 24.93 14.85 -18.14
C ALA A 108 25.35 13.40 -17.89
N LEU A 109 26.23 13.14 -16.91
CA LEU A 109 26.71 11.79 -16.58
C LEU A 109 25.65 10.87 -15.95
N ARG A 110 24.48 11.40 -15.54
CA ARG A 110 23.38 10.63 -14.92
C ARG A 110 22.36 10.10 -15.92
N ARG A 111 22.43 10.48 -17.19
CA ARG A 111 21.58 9.91 -18.25
C ARG A 111 22.44 8.90 -19.04
N PRO A 112 22.17 7.58 -18.94
CA PRO A 112 22.71 6.66 -19.93
C PRO A 112 21.93 6.89 -21.23
N ASP A 113 22.65 6.99 -22.33
CA ASP A 113 22.08 6.94 -23.68
C ASP A 113 21.38 5.58 -23.93
#